data_AF-A0A382P625-F1
#
_entry.id   AF-A0A382P625-F1
#
_cell.length_a   1.000
_cell.length_b   1.000
_cell.length_c   1.000
_cell.angle_alpha   90.00
_cell.angle_beta   90.00
_cell.angle_gamma   90.00
#
_symmetry.space_group_name_H-M   'P 1'
#
loop_
_entity.id
_entity.type
_entity.pdbx_description
1 polymer ?
#
loop_
_entity_poly.entity_id
_entity_poly.type
_entity_poly.pdbx_seq_one_letter_code
_entity_poly.pdbx_strand_id
1 'polypeptide(L)'
;MSYQNQSDRDHLDIIIGPPSQEKLVDAIHNNAVIHEITIDEAWSNLVREMADNFIKPDDAGLSFFSEMFTDLLDQDVRVSEYFLSHYYHCFSTNGQFLRKIKNPAERHEYTAPAINFQSKNILDVRGKPINIRQFDELKRKMIQNLMLYLWEVNWIYVTISYGFTPREKIVA
;
A
#
# COMPACT_ATOMS: atom_id res chain seq x y z
N MET A 1 3.19 -18.40 25.88
CA MET A 1 3.63 -18.66 24.50
C MET A 1 3.68 -17.32 23.77
N SER A 2 4.87 -16.76 23.55
CA SER A 2 5.04 -15.45 22.91
C SER A 2 5.18 -15.61 21.39
N TYR A 3 4.11 -15.31 20.66
CA TYR A 3 4.13 -15.23 19.20
C TYR A 3 4.45 -13.81 18.71
N GLN A 4 5.38 -13.12 19.37
CA GLN A 4 5.70 -11.71 19.11
C GLN A 4 7.18 -11.44 18.84
N ASN A 5 7.93 -12.42 18.32
CA ASN A 5 9.37 -12.25 18.10
C ASN A 5 9.84 -11.97 16.66
N GLN A 6 8.96 -11.91 15.66
CA GLN A 6 9.29 -11.46 14.30
C GLN A 6 8.06 -10.87 13.56
N SER A 7 7.36 -9.91 14.16
CA SER A 7 6.59 -8.97 13.31
C SER A 7 7.61 -8.33 12.39
N ASP A 8 7.61 -8.63 11.10
CA ASP A 8 8.52 -8.02 10.12
C ASP A 8 8.36 -6.50 10.16
N ARG A 9 9.25 -5.85 10.89
CA ARG A 9 9.21 -4.41 11.20
C ARG A 9 9.51 -3.56 9.98
N ASP A 10 10.15 -4.16 8.99
CA ASP A 10 10.58 -3.52 7.76
C ASP A 10 9.56 -3.82 6.67
N HIS A 11 8.89 -2.79 6.16
CA HIS A 11 7.84 -2.96 5.15
C HIS A 11 7.73 -1.73 4.25
N LEU A 12 7.17 -1.96 3.07
CA LEU A 12 6.78 -0.95 2.08
C LEU A 12 5.26 -0.87 2.05
N ASP A 13 4.73 0.32 2.26
CA ASP A 13 3.31 0.62 2.10
C ASP A 13 3.08 1.40 0.82
N ILE A 14 2.10 0.95 0.03
CA ILE A 14 1.48 1.74 -1.02
C ILE A 14 0.09 2.12 -0.51
N ILE A 15 -0.09 3.40 -0.18
CA ILE A 15 -1.33 3.97 0.37
C ILE A 15 -2.12 4.61 -0.77
N ILE A 16 -3.40 4.26 -0.85
CA ILE A 16 -4.21 4.53 -2.03
C ILE A 16 -5.31 5.55 -1.72
N GLY A 17 -5.33 6.64 -2.49
CA GLY A 17 -6.35 7.67 -2.42
C GLY A 17 -7.69 7.26 -3.04
N PRO A 18 -8.70 8.14 -2.97
CA PRO A 18 -9.99 7.88 -3.61
C PRO A 18 -9.85 7.70 -5.14
N PRO A 19 -10.77 6.97 -5.77
CA PRO A 19 -10.84 6.85 -7.24
C PRO A 19 -10.93 8.21 -7.94
N SER A 20 -10.35 8.33 -9.14
CA SER A 20 -10.37 9.57 -9.94
C SER A 20 -11.42 9.56 -11.06
N GLN A 21 -11.77 8.38 -11.58
CA GLN A 21 -12.69 8.23 -12.71
C GLN A 21 -14.12 8.04 -12.23
N GLU A 22 -15.07 8.76 -12.85
CA GLU A 22 -16.50 8.68 -12.51
C GLU A 22 -17.04 7.25 -12.60
N LYS A 23 -16.63 6.49 -13.61
CA LYS A 23 -17.04 5.08 -13.76
C LYS A 23 -16.61 4.21 -12.58
N LEU A 24 -15.42 4.46 -12.05
CA LEU A 24 -14.89 3.73 -10.90
C LEU A 24 -15.64 4.13 -9.62
N VAL A 25 -15.92 5.43 -9.46
CA VAL A 25 -16.76 5.96 -8.38
C VAL A 25 -18.13 5.30 -8.40
N ASP A 26 -18.82 5.30 -9.55
CA ASP A 26 -20.14 4.70 -9.70
C ASP A 26 -20.12 3.19 -9.40
N ALA A 27 -19.09 2.47 -9.85
CA ALA A 27 -18.92 1.05 -9.56
C ALA A 27 -18.80 0.79 -8.04
N ILE A 28 -18.03 1.61 -7.32
CA ILE A 28 -17.87 1.50 -5.86
C ILE A 28 -19.19 1.80 -5.15
N HIS A 29 -19.88 2.87 -5.55
CA HIS A 29 -21.19 3.22 -4.99
C HIS A 29 -22.23 2.10 -5.21
N ASN A 30 -22.31 1.55 -6.42
CA ASN A 30 -23.20 0.45 -6.73
C ASN A 30 -22.85 -0.82 -5.94
N ASN A 31 -21.56 -1.15 -5.83
CA ASN A 31 -21.10 -2.30 -5.05
C ASN A 31 -21.47 -2.15 -3.57
N ALA A 32 -21.29 -0.95 -3.00
CA ALA A 32 -21.66 -0.63 -1.63
C ALA A 32 -23.17 -0.83 -1.38
N VAL A 33 -24.01 -0.35 -2.29
CA VAL A 33 -25.48 -0.52 -2.20
C VAL A 33 -25.89 -1.98 -2.34
N ILE A 34 -25.36 -2.71 -3.33
CA ILE A 34 -25.73 -4.10 -3.59
C ILE A 34 -25.38 -5.03 -2.41
N HIS A 35 -24.24 -4.78 -1.76
CA HIS A 35 -23.73 -5.63 -0.67
C HIS A 35 -24.03 -5.07 0.72
N GLU A 36 -24.73 -3.93 0.82
CA GLU A 36 -25.06 -3.25 2.08
C GLU A 36 -23.83 -2.94 2.95
N ILE A 37 -22.73 -2.53 2.32
CA ILE A 37 -21.47 -2.15 2.98
C ILE A 37 -21.19 -0.65 2.83
N THR A 38 -20.24 -0.13 3.60
CA THR A 38 -19.81 1.28 3.47
C THR A 38 -19.02 1.51 2.17
N ILE A 39 -18.97 2.76 1.71
CA ILE A 39 -18.15 3.15 0.54
C ILE A 39 -16.67 2.83 0.77
N ASP A 40 -16.16 3.07 1.99
CA ASP A 40 -14.77 2.77 2.36
C ASP A 40 -14.48 1.25 2.29
N GLU A 41 -15.42 0.40 2.71
CA GLU A 41 -15.31 -1.05 2.60
C GLU A 41 -15.37 -1.52 1.15
N ALA A 42 -16.30 -0.99 0.35
CA ALA A 42 -16.41 -1.30 -1.07
C ALA A 42 -15.12 -0.91 -1.81
N TRP A 43 -14.57 0.27 -1.51
CA TRP A 43 -13.30 0.70 -2.09
C TRP A 43 -12.13 -0.19 -1.66
N SER A 44 -12.07 -0.55 -0.37
CA SER A 44 -11.03 -1.46 0.15
C SER A 44 -11.08 -2.84 -0.51
N ASN A 45 -12.28 -3.36 -0.78
CA ASN A 45 -12.45 -4.63 -1.48
C ASN A 45 -11.95 -4.55 -2.93
N LEU A 46 -12.28 -3.45 -3.64
CA LEU A 46 -11.79 -3.26 -5.00
C LEU A 46 -10.27 -3.10 -5.06
N VAL A 47 -9.68 -2.38 -4.10
CA VAL A 47 -8.21 -2.30 -3.94
C VAL A 47 -7.59 -3.67 -3.71
N ARG A 48 -8.22 -4.53 -2.91
CA ARG A 48 -7.77 -5.93 -2.72
C ARG A 48 -7.81 -6.70 -4.03
N GLU A 49 -8.90 -6.62 -4.78
CA GLU A 49 -9.03 -7.31 -6.07
C GLU A 49 -7.98 -6.86 -7.09
N MET A 50 -7.72 -5.55 -7.16
CA MET A 50 -6.64 -5.02 -8.01
C MET A 50 -5.27 -5.53 -7.57
N ALA A 51 -4.97 -5.53 -6.27
CA ALA A 51 -3.71 -6.04 -5.73
C ALA A 51 -3.55 -7.56 -5.99
N ASP A 52 -4.63 -8.34 -5.82
CA ASP A 52 -4.64 -9.77 -6.09
C ASP A 52 -4.34 -10.07 -7.57
N ASN A 53 -4.83 -9.25 -8.49
CA ASN A 53 -4.53 -9.40 -9.92
C ASN A 53 -3.07 -9.04 -10.23
N PHE A 54 -2.44 -8.16 -9.46
CA PHE A 54 -1.04 -7.75 -9.66
C PHE A 54 -0.04 -8.74 -9.06
N ILE A 55 -0.44 -9.49 -8.02
CA ILE A 55 0.42 -10.51 -7.40
C ILE A 55 0.29 -11.89 -8.06
N LYS A 56 -0.86 -12.20 -8.67
CA LYS A 56 -1.03 -13.44 -9.41
C LYS A 56 -0.09 -13.45 -10.62
N PRO A 57 0.65 -14.54 -10.84
CA PRO A 57 1.41 -14.70 -12.06
C PRO A 57 0.47 -14.83 -13.26
N ASP A 58 0.87 -14.25 -14.38
CA ASP A 58 0.23 -14.42 -15.68
C ASP A 58 0.54 -15.81 -16.29
N ASP A 59 0.09 -16.04 -17.53
CA ASP A 59 0.32 -17.30 -18.24
C ASP A 59 1.81 -17.61 -18.48
N ALA A 60 2.69 -16.60 -18.43
CA ALA A 60 4.14 -16.76 -18.52
C ALA A 60 4.80 -16.97 -17.14
N GLY A 61 4.04 -16.93 -16.06
CA GLY A 61 4.53 -17.08 -14.69
C GLY A 61 5.01 -15.78 -14.06
N LEU A 62 4.77 -14.62 -14.68
CA LEU A 62 5.25 -13.32 -14.24
C LEU A 62 4.14 -12.55 -13.51
N SER A 63 4.46 -11.97 -12.36
CA SER A 63 3.53 -11.12 -11.60
C SER A 63 3.93 -9.65 -11.71
N PHE A 64 2.98 -8.75 -11.94
CA PHE A 64 3.23 -7.32 -12.10
C PHE A 64 4.02 -6.69 -10.93
N PHE A 65 3.74 -7.06 -9.68
CA PHE A 65 4.50 -6.53 -8.54
C PHE A 65 5.97 -6.97 -8.57
N SER A 66 6.24 -8.25 -8.90
CA SER A 66 7.60 -8.77 -9.03
C SER A 66 8.36 -8.10 -10.16
N GLU A 67 7.73 -7.94 -11.33
CA GLU A 67 8.33 -7.24 -12.47
C GLU A 67 8.63 -5.79 -12.14
N MET A 68 7.65 -5.04 -11.61
CA MET A 68 7.82 -3.64 -11.24
C MET A 68 8.97 -3.47 -10.25
N PHE A 69 9.09 -4.33 -9.24
CA PHE A 69 10.18 -4.22 -8.27
C PHE A 69 11.51 -4.68 -8.85
N THR A 70 11.50 -5.64 -9.78
CA THR A 70 12.71 -6.07 -10.50
C THR A 70 13.30 -4.94 -11.32
N ASP A 71 12.47 -4.31 -12.15
CA ASP A 71 12.86 -3.19 -12.99
C ASP A 71 13.33 -1.99 -12.17
N LEU A 72 12.63 -1.70 -11.07
CA LEU A 72 12.93 -0.56 -10.21
C LEU A 72 14.23 -0.72 -9.40
N LEU A 73 14.54 -1.96 -8.99
CA LEU A 73 15.69 -2.27 -8.15
C LEU A 73 16.90 -2.79 -8.93
N ASP A 74 16.77 -2.94 -10.26
CA ASP A 74 17.80 -3.46 -11.16
C ASP A 74 18.36 -4.81 -10.67
N GLN A 75 17.47 -5.66 -10.15
CA GLN A 75 17.78 -7.00 -9.66
C GLN A 75 16.51 -7.85 -9.66
N ASP A 76 16.63 -9.14 -9.92
CA ASP A 76 15.48 -10.06 -9.91
C ASP A 76 14.81 -10.12 -8.52
N VAL A 77 13.55 -9.70 -8.47
CA VAL A 77 12.71 -9.68 -7.27
C VAL A 77 11.46 -10.53 -7.47
N ARG A 78 11.13 -11.32 -6.45
CA ARG A 78 9.85 -12.01 -6.33
C ARG A 78 9.06 -11.46 -5.16
N VAL A 79 7.83 -11.05 -5.42
CA VAL A 79 6.84 -10.69 -4.41
C VAL A 79 5.93 -11.90 -4.16
N SER A 80 5.90 -12.42 -2.93
CA SER A 80 5.13 -13.63 -2.61
C SER A 80 3.74 -13.33 -2.05
N GLU A 81 3.62 -12.32 -1.19
CA GLU A 81 2.37 -11.97 -0.50
C GLU A 81 2.33 -10.48 -0.16
N TYR A 82 1.13 -9.97 0.07
CA TYR A 82 0.87 -8.65 0.66
C TYR A 82 -0.20 -8.76 1.74
N PHE A 83 -0.32 -7.75 2.58
CA PHE A 83 -1.53 -7.58 3.41
C PHE A 83 -2.22 -6.26 3.09
N LEU A 84 -3.55 -6.28 3.11
CA LEU A 84 -4.35 -5.07 3.06
C LEU A 84 -4.47 -4.51 4.48
N SER A 85 -4.14 -3.24 4.64
CA SER A 85 -4.31 -2.48 5.88
C SER A 85 -4.94 -1.12 5.61
N HIS A 86 -5.08 -0.32 6.65
CA HIS A 86 -5.75 0.98 6.58
C HIS A 86 -5.05 2.03 7.42
N TYR A 87 -4.93 3.23 6.87
CA TYR A 87 -4.52 4.41 7.59
C TYR A 87 -5.76 5.24 7.93
N TYR A 88 -6.18 5.14 9.19
CA TYR A 88 -7.31 5.90 9.72
C TYR A 88 -6.88 7.31 10.11
N HIS A 89 -7.66 8.31 9.71
CA HIS A 89 -7.48 9.71 10.13
C HIS A 89 -6.06 10.27 9.89
N CYS A 90 -5.36 9.79 8.86
CA CYS A 90 -3.99 10.23 8.53
C CYS A 90 -3.97 11.20 7.35
N PHE A 91 -4.85 10.98 6.38
CA PHE A 91 -4.90 11.68 5.11
C PHE A 91 -6.26 12.34 4.91
N SER A 92 -6.26 13.47 4.22
CA SER A 92 -7.46 14.04 3.63
C SER A 92 -7.79 13.37 2.30
N THR A 93 -9.02 13.59 1.80
CA THR A 93 -9.47 13.12 0.49
C THR A 93 -8.56 13.57 -0.67
N ASN A 94 -7.88 14.72 -0.55
CA ASN A 94 -6.91 15.22 -1.53
C ASN A 94 -5.45 14.78 -1.30
N GLY A 95 -5.19 13.85 -0.36
CA GLY A 95 -3.88 13.21 -0.16
C GLY A 95 -2.92 14.00 0.71
N GLN A 96 -3.36 15.10 1.33
CA GLN A 96 -2.55 15.82 2.29
C GLN A 96 -2.62 15.14 3.66
N PHE A 97 -1.50 15.10 4.37
CA PHE A 97 -1.51 14.71 5.78
C PHE A 97 -2.34 15.70 6.59
N LEU A 98 -3.28 15.22 7.41
CA LEU A 98 -4.19 16.09 8.18
C LEU A 98 -3.44 17.10 9.07
N ARG A 99 -2.29 16.69 9.63
CA ARG A 99 -1.41 17.56 10.43
C ARG A 99 -0.84 18.78 9.67
N LYS A 100 -0.81 18.73 8.34
CA LYS A 100 -0.34 19.84 7.49
C LYS A 100 -1.47 20.81 7.13
N ILE A 101 -2.73 20.40 7.26
CA ILE A 101 -3.90 21.24 6.98
C ILE A 101 -4.18 22.11 8.20
N LYS A 102 -4.02 23.43 8.04
CA LYS A 102 -4.21 24.38 9.14
C LYS A 102 -5.68 24.61 9.47
N ASN A 103 -6.54 24.66 8.45
CA ASN A 103 -7.98 24.87 8.61
C ASN A 103 -8.68 23.53 8.93
N PRO A 104 -9.27 23.36 10.12
CA PRO A 104 -9.96 22.11 10.48
C PRO A 104 -11.13 21.77 9.55
N ALA A 105 -11.81 22.75 8.97
CA ALA A 105 -12.95 22.51 8.08
C ALA A 105 -12.57 21.81 6.76
N GLU A 106 -11.29 21.90 6.37
CA GLU A 106 -10.75 21.26 5.15
C GLU A 106 -10.18 19.86 5.42
N ARG A 107 -10.18 19.40 6.68
CA ARG A 107 -9.69 18.07 7.09
C ARG A 107 -10.75 17.01 6.82
N HIS A 108 -11.17 16.86 5.58
CA HIS A 108 -12.07 15.78 5.17
C HIS A 108 -11.32 14.45 5.29
N GLU A 109 -11.52 13.77 6.42
CA GLU A 109 -10.82 12.53 6.75
C GLU A 109 -11.21 11.40 5.80
N TYR A 110 -10.25 10.54 5.52
CA TYR A 110 -10.41 9.42 4.62
C TYR A 110 -9.72 8.20 5.21
N THR A 111 -10.42 7.05 5.19
CA THR A 111 -9.86 5.75 5.56
C THR A 111 -9.07 5.21 4.38
N ALA A 112 -7.76 5.45 4.35
CA ALA A 112 -6.95 5.08 3.19
C ALA A 112 -6.55 3.60 3.23
N PRO A 113 -7.00 2.75 2.30
CA PRO A 113 -6.47 1.41 2.17
C PRO A 113 -4.99 1.47 1.77
N ALA A 114 -4.22 0.50 2.25
CA ALA A 114 -2.80 0.38 2.00
C ALA A 114 -2.43 -1.07 1.73
N ILE A 115 -1.72 -1.29 0.62
CA ILE A 115 -1.05 -2.54 0.33
C ILE A 115 0.28 -2.51 1.04
N ASN A 116 0.48 -3.43 1.97
CA ASN A 116 1.74 -3.55 2.69
C ASN A 116 2.49 -4.81 2.28
N PHE A 117 3.73 -4.60 1.87
CA PHE A 117 4.69 -5.65 1.60
C PHE A 117 5.71 -5.71 2.73
N GLN A 118 5.60 -6.75 3.56
CA GLN A 118 6.63 -7.07 4.53
C GLN A 118 7.91 -7.47 3.80
N SER A 119 9.08 -7.09 4.33
CA SER A 119 10.36 -7.40 3.68
C SER A 119 10.55 -8.90 3.42
N LYS A 120 10.05 -9.76 4.31
CA LYS A 120 10.07 -11.23 4.11
C LYS A 120 9.29 -11.72 2.89
N ASN A 121 8.41 -10.89 2.34
CA ASN A 121 7.57 -11.21 1.19
C ASN A 121 8.11 -10.59 -0.10
N ILE A 122 9.21 -9.84 -0.04
CA ILE A 122 9.93 -9.30 -1.19
C ILE A 122 11.30 -9.97 -1.21
N LEU A 123 11.49 -10.95 -2.07
CA LEU A 123 12.64 -11.86 -2.06
C LEU A 123 13.51 -11.70 -3.30
N ASP A 124 14.82 -11.87 -3.15
CA ASP A 124 15.73 -12.08 -4.29
C ASP A 124 15.61 -13.50 -4.86
N VAL A 125 16.35 -13.79 -5.95
CA VAL A 125 16.40 -15.12 -6.59
C VAL A 125 16.90 -16.25 -5.69
N ARG A 126 17.54 -15.92 -4.56
CA ARG A 126 18.03 -16.88 -3.57
C ARG A 126 17.04 -17.06 -2.42
N GLY A 127 15.87 -16.43 -2.49
CA GLY A 127 14.85 -16.45 -1.44
C GLY A 127 15.20 -15.58 -0.22
N LYS A 128 16.13 -14.63 -0.36
CA LYS A 128 16.52 -13.73 0.72
C LYS A 128 15.69 -12.44 0.68
N PRO A 129 15.19 -11.94 1.82
CA PRO A 129 14.49 -10.66 1.88
C PRO A 129 15.29 -9.49 1.32
N ILE A 130 14.67 -8.71 0.45
CA ILE A 130 15.17 -7.44 -0.04
C ILE A 130 15.19 -6.43 1.12
N ASN A 131 16.29 -5.69 1.25
CA ASN A 131 16.37 -4.59 2.21
C ASN A 131 15.42 -3.47 1.77
N ILE A 132 14.40 -3.18 2.59
CA ILE A 132 13.37 -2.19 2.24
C ILE A 132 13.93 -0.77 2.02
N ARG A 133 15.10 -0.47 2.58
CA ARG A 133 15.80 0.81 2.35
C ARG A 133 16.26 0.99 0.90
N GLN A 134 16.30 -0.08 0.11
CA GLN A 134 16.57 0.01 -1.33
C GLN A 134 15.44 0.74 -2.07
N PHE A 135 14.21 0.75 -1.54
CA PHE A 135 13.13 1.62 -2.02
C PHE A 135 13.36 3.04 -1.51
N ASP A 136 14.39 3.72 -2.02
CA ASP A 136 14.72 5.10 -1.70
C ASP A 136 13.62 6.09 -2.16
N GLU A 137 13.81 7.38 -1.88
CA GLU A 137 12.80 8.40 -2.22
C GLU A 137 12.48 8.45 -3.72
N LEU A 138 13.49 8.32 -4.58
CA LEU A 138 13.29 8.37 -6.02
C LEU A 138 12.45 7.17 -6.48
N LYS A 139 12.81 5.97 -6.01
CA LYS A 139 12.10 4.74 -6.36
C LYS A 139 10.67 4.73 -5.83
N ARG A 140 10.44 5.22 -4.61
CA ARG A 140 9.07 5.39 -4.08
C ARG A 140 8.25 6.36 -4.92
N LYS A 141 8.83 7.46 -5.42
CA LYS A 141 8.15 8.36 -6.38
C LYS A 141 7.83 7.69 -7.70
N MET A 142 8.73 6.84 -8.21
CA MET A 142 8.47 6.06 -9.43
C MET A 142 7.29 5.09 -9.23
N ILE A 143 7.25 4.36 -8.11
CA ILE A 143 6.09 3.51 -7.76
C ILE A 143 4.83 4.35 -7.66
N GLN A 144 4.86 5.49 -6.96
CA GLN A 144 3.70 6.39 -6.85
C GLN A 144 3.15 6.77 -8.21
N ASN A 145 4.01 7.22 -9.14
CA ASN A 145 3.57 7.67 -10.46
C ASN A 145 3.02 6.52 -11.31
N LEU A 146 3.67 5.35 -11.27
CA LEU A 146 3.22 4.17 -12.00
C LEU A 146 1.87 3.68 -11.47
N MET A 147 1.73 3.55 -10.16
CA MET A 147 0.47 3.11 -9.53
C MET A 147 -0.65 4.13 -9.74
N LEU A 148 -0.35 5.43 -9.74
CA LEU A 148 -1.33 6.47 -10.05
C LEU A 148 -1.90 6.30 -11.46
N TYR A 149 -1.05 5.97 -12.44
CA TYR A 149 -1.46 5.69 -13.81
C TYR A 149 -2.25 4.39 -13.93
N LEU A 150 -1.78 3.31 -13.31
CA LEU A 150 -2.39 1.99 -13.46
C LEU A 150 -3.74 1.86 -12.74
N TRP A 151 -3.92 2.55 -11.61
CA TRP A 151 -5.08 2.35 -10.73
C TRP A 151 -6.10 3.50 -10.80
N GLU A 152 -5.81 4.53 -11.60
CA GLU A 152 -6.74 5.64 -11.88
C GLU A 152 -7.31 6.30 -10.60
N VAL A 153 -6.46 6.52 -9.60
CA VAL A 153 -6.81 7.17 -8.33
C VAL A 153 -6.34 8.62 -8.28
N ASN A 154 -6.84 9.41 -7.33
CA ASN A 154 -6.49 10.83 -7.21
C ASN A 154 -5.06 11.05 -6.68
N TRP A 155 -4.57 10.13 -5.84
CA TRP A 155 -3.22 10.18 -5.30
C TRP A 155 -2.77 8.80 -4.81
N ILE A 156 -1.45 8.59 -4.81
CA ILE A 156 -0.77 7.45 -4.20
C ILE A 156 0.33 8.00 -3.29
N TYR A 157 0.47 7.45 -2.10
CA TYR A 157 1.60 7.73 -1.21
C TYR A 157 2.36 6.45 -0.90
N VAL A 158 3.67 6.44 -1.12
CA VAL A 158 4.51 5.27 -0.86
C VAL A 158 5.49 5.57 0.26
N THR A 159 5.46 4.75 1.30
CA THR A 159 6.34 4.88 2.46
C THR A 159 7.01 3.56 2.81
N ILE A 160 8.15 3.65 3.48
CA ILE A 160 8.80 2.50 4.10
C ILE A 160 8.86 2.71 5.60
N SER A 161 8.68 1.63 6.35
CA SER A 161 9.03 1.57 7.77
C SER A 161 10.27 0.71 7.91
N TYR A 162 11.21 1.14 8.74
CA TYR A 162 12.38 0.34 9.08
C TYR A 162 12.97 0.75 10.43
N GLY A 163 13.65 -0.17 11.10
CA GLY A 163 14.49 0.16 12.26
C GLY A 163 13.73 0.64 13.50
N PHE A 164 12.48 0.20 13.70
CA PHE A 164 11.75 0.47 14.93
C PHE A 164 12.41 -0.26 16.12
N THR A 165 13.12 0.50 16.96
CA THR A 165 13.50 0.07 18.31
C THR A 165 12.29 0.34 19.22
N PRO A 166 11.68 -0.67 19.85
CA PRO A 166 10.69 -0.40 20.90
C PRO A 166 11.36 0.51 21.91
N ARG A 167 10.71 1.63 22.29
CA ARG A 167 11.16 2.37 23.48
C ARG A 167 11.25 1.34 24.61
N GLU A 168 12.44 1.14 25.14
CA GLU A 168 12.58 0.44 26.42
C GLU A 168 11.56 1.08 27.36
N LYS A 169 10.69 0.27 27.97
CA LYS A 169 9.84 0.77 29.05
C LYS A 169 10.80 1.46 30.01
N ILE A 170 10.67 2.77 30.19
CA ILE A 170 11.30 3.45 31.30
C ILE A 170 10.65 2.82 32.54
N VAL A 171 11.34 1.86 33.14
CA VAL A 171 11.02 1.34 34.46
C VAL A 171 11.85 2.17 35.43
N ALA A 172 11.31 3.30 35.84
CA ALA A 172 11.52 3.97 37.12
C ALA A 172 10.69 5.26 37.14
#